data_AF-A0A7S0QYF8-F1
#
_entry.id   AF-A0A7S0QYF8-F1
#
_cell.length_a   1.000
_cell.length_b   1.000
_cell.length_c   1.000
_cell.angle_alpha   90.00
_cell.angle_beta   90.00
_cell.angle_gamma   90.00
#
_symmetry.space_group_name_H-M   'P 1'
#
loop_
_entity.id
_entity.type
_entity.pdbx_description
1 polymer ?
#
loop_
_entity_poly.entity_id
_entity_poly.type
_entity_poly.pdbx_seq_one_letter_code
_entity_poly.pdbx_strand_id
1 'polypeptide(L)'
;MPYSPRDHVVNATWEWGLGAAIVWALGKRKGNGKGKKARKAAAPPESISVSPSEYPCARRDMSVVDDYHGTKVADPYRWLEDPDSEETKQFVDAQNKLTDSVLKKCDIRDNFFAELKRLYDYPKYGCPFKEGGRYYYFYNTGLQAQSVLYTQETLDAEARVFLDPNQLSEDGTVSLQSASFSPDGRYMAYSLSASGSDWVTVRVKLVTDDGTGVDLSEELKWVKFSCLEWTKDNRGFFYNRFPPPENADLGTETDSNVNMQLWYHEVNTPQSEDVLCYAIPEHPNWMMGAEVSDDGRYCILSIEEGCDPLNRLYYVDLAKLQGKMANFSKSVVKLVDNFDAGYAFVANEGDEFVFRTNLNAPNYKLVRTNLKARAGPWGSTPRGPVWTDLVPEADAVLEQVVALAGDHLVLQYLRDVRGVLQLHSLKTGALVKTFGTGVGAIQTITGKRTGQEVFYKMVGFVTPGDIFRVDLSGEAKEPVLFRRTQLDGVNADDFIVSQVFVASKDGTKVPMFVTHAKGLPLDGDNLALIYGYGGFDISLPPSFSAARLILLKHLGGVYAQPNLRGGGEYGE
;
A
#
# COMPACT_ATOMS: atom_id res chain seq x y z
N MET A 1 -9.85 -0.59 -1.82
CA MET A 1 -9.40 -1.72 -2.66
C MET A 1 -9.50 -2.98 -1.81
N PRO A 2 -10.03 -4.08 -2.36
CA PRO A 2 -10.48 -5.27 -1.59
C PRO A 2 -9.35 -6.18 -1.09
N TYR A 3 -8.17 -5.63 -0.77
CA TYR A 3 -7.06 -6.40 -0.24
C TYR A 3 -7.33 -6.79 1.23
N SER A 4 -7.19 -8.08 1.55
CA SER A 4 -7.17 -8.55 2.93
C SER A 4 -5.89 -8.05 3.62
N PRO A 5 -5.95 -7.23 4.69
CA PRO A 5 -4.75 -6.72 5.36
C PRO A 5 -3.94 -7.79 6.11
N ARG A 6 -4.45 -9.03 6.27
CA ARG A 6 -3.87 -10.03 7.17
C ARG A 6 -2.93 -11.04 6.53
N ASP A 7 -3.29 -11.56 5.35
CA ASP A 7 -2.62 -12.72 4.77
C ASP A 7 -1.77 -12.37 3.52
N HIS A 8 -1.73 -11.09 3.14
CA HIS A 8 -0.82 -10.60 2.10
C HIS A 8 0.55 -10.26 2.68
N VAL A 9 1.49 -11.15 2.42
CA VAL A 9 2.92 -10.98 2.71
C VAL A 9 3.52 -9.80 1.93
N VAL A 10 2.96 -9.53 0.76
CA VAL A 10 3.30 -8.39 -0.09
C VAL A 10 2.00 -7.64 -0.33
N ASN A 11 1.79 -6.55 0.41
CA ASN A 11 1.32 -5.37 -0.27
C ASN A 11 2.57 -4.78 -0.87
N ALA A 12 2.66 -4.67 -2.19
CA ALA A 12 3.70 -3.86 -2.80
C ALA A 12 3.59 -2.51 -2.10
N THR A 13 4.48 -2.23 -1.15
CA THR A 13 4.71 -0.87 -0.71
C THR A 13 5.21 -0.26 -2.00
N TRP A 14 4.31 0.43 -2.69
CA TRP A 14 4.66 1.36 -3.73
C TRP A 14 5.67 2.29 -3.05
N GLU A 15 6.95 1.96 -3.15
CA GLU A 15 8.00 2.95 -3.08
C GLU A 15 7.68 3.82 -4.29
N TRP A 16 6.77 4.78 -4.08
CA TRP A 16 6.63 5.90 -4.96
C TRP A 16 8.02 6.53 -4.99
N GLY A 17 8.84 6.07 -5.93
CA GLY A 17 10.02 6.76 -6.41
C GLY A 17 9.49 8.02 -7.05
N LEU A 18 9.15 9.01 -6.23
CA LEU A 18 8.58 10.29 -6.63
C LEU A 18 9.66 11.10 -7.32
N GLY A 19 9.92 10.74 -8.58
CA GLY A 19 10.58 11.55 -9.57
C GLY A 19 9.57 12.47 -10.24
N ALA A 20 8.93 13.36 -9.48
CA ALA A 20 8.16 14.46 -10.05
C ALA A 20 8.32 15.71 -9.19
N ALA A 21 9.35 16.49 -9.49
CA ALA A 21 9.52 17.83 -8.94
C ALA A 21 8.86 18.85 -9.87
N ILE A 22 7.75 19.44 -9.43
CA ILE A 22 7.22 20.67 -10.03
C ILE A 22 7.84 21.84 -9.27
N VAL A 23 8.76 22.56 -9.92
CA VAL A 23 9.37 23.79 -9.37
C VAL A 23 8.40 24.94 -9.61
N TRP A 24 7.85 25.53 -8.55
CA TRP A 24 7.12 26.79 -8.63
C TRP A 24 8.10 27.96 -8.42
N ALA A 25 8.28 28.80 -9.45
CA ALA A 25 9.04 30.04 -9.35
C ALA A 25 8.12 31.15 -8.86
N LEU A 26 8.37 31.69 -7.66
CA LEU A 26 7.68 32.87 -7.15
C LEU A 26 8.55 34.13 -7.20
N GLY A 27 7.88 35.22 -7.57
CA GLY A 27 8.44 36.50 -7.93
C GLY A 27 9.15 37.25 -6.80
N LYS A 28 10.17 38.00 -7.23
CA LYS A 28 11.01 38.89 -6.41
C LYS A 28 10.18 39.89 -5.60
N ARG A 29 10.31 39.88 -4.26
CA ARG A 29 10.09 41.07 -3.42
C ARG A 29 11.42 41.73 -3.12
N LYS A 30 11.54 43.03 -3.44
CA LYS A 30 12.70 43.87 -3.11
C LYS A 30 12.65 44.28 -1.63
N GLY A 31 13.57 43.76 -0.83
CA GLY A 31 13.89 44.28 0.50
C GLY A 31 15.26 44.95 0.50
N ASN A 32 15.33 46.22 0.91
CA ASN A 32 16.55 47.01 1.02
C ASN A 32 17.21 46.75 2.38
N GLY A 33 18.43 46.21 2.41
CA GLY A 33 19.20 46.03 3.64
C GLY A 33 20.70 45.88 3.35
N LYS A 34 21.50 46.83 3.83
CA LYS A 34 22.96 46.88 3.62
C LYS A 34 23.73 45.99 4.60
N GLY A 35 24.61 45.15 4.06
CA GLY A 35 26.01 45.04 4.50
C GLY A 35 26.38 43.99 5.56
N LYS A 36 26.65 42.75 5.12
CA LYS A 36 27.77 41.89 5.57
C LYS A 36 28.23 41.04 4.38
N LYS A 37 29.54 40.78 4.25
CA LYS A 37 30.15 40.04 3.13
C LYS A 37 29.54 38.64 3.01
N ALA A 38 28.52 38.50 2.17
CA ALA A 38 27.95 37.23 1.75
C ALA A 38 28.96 36.49 0.86
N ARG A 39 29.13 35.19 1.09
CA ARG A 39 29.54 34.29 0.00
C ARG A 39 28.60 34.60 -1.17
N LYS A 40 29.15 34.94 -2.35
CA LYS A 40 28.34 35.08 -3.56
C LYS A 40 27.49 33.82 -3.68
N ALA A 41 26.18 33.93 -3.45
CA ALA A 41 25.24 32.96 -3.96
C ALA A 41 25.57 32.81 -5.45
N ALA A 42 25.84 31.58 -5.88
CA ALA A 42 26.00 31.30 -7.29
C ALA A 42 24.77 31.89 -8.00
N ALA A 43 24.97 32.61 -9.10
CA ALA A 43 23.85 33.02 -9.95
C ALA A 43 23.01 31.76 -10.23
N PRO A 44 21.66 31.84 -10.25
CA PRO A 44 20.86 30.70 -10.66
C PRO A 44 21.41 30.22 -12.01
N PRO A 45 21.65 28.91 -12.19
CA PRO A 45 22.11 28.39 -13.47
C PRO A 45 21.19 28.94 -14.57
N GLU A 46 21.77 29.27 -15.73
CA GLU A 46 21.00 29.73 -16.89
C GLU A 46 19.75 28.86 -17.01
N SER A 47 18.58 29.48 -16.87
CA SER A 47 17.33 28.74 -16.80
C SER A 47 17.18 27.99 -18.11
N ILE A 48 17.17 26.65 -18.05
CA ILE A 48 16.82 25.83 -19.22
C ILE A 48 15.42 26.29 -19.66
N SER A 49 15.35 26.93 -20.82
CA SER A 49 14.11 27.44 -21.39
C SER A 49 13.88 26.82 -22.76
N VAL A 50 12.62 26.53 -23.07
CA VAL A 50 12.15 26.06 -24.37
C VAL A 50 11.37 27.20 -25.03
N SER A 51 11.67 27.50 -26.29
CA SER A 51 10.87 28.48 -27.03
C SER A 51 9.46 27.92 -27.26
N PRO A 52 8.39 28.73 -27.14
CA PRO A 52 7.04 28.32 -27.51
C PRO A 52 6.92 27.68 -28.91
N SER A 53 7.79 28.08 -29.85
CA SER A 53 7.83 27.53 -31.21
C SER A 53 8.42 26.12 -31.33
N GLU A 54 9.08 25.62 -30.28
CA GLU A 54 9.69 24.29 -30.24
C GLU A 54 8.73 23.23 -29.68
N TYR A 55 7.60 23.63 -29.10
CA TYR A 55 6.60 22.68 -28.62
C TYR A 55 5.93 21.95 -29.78
N PRO A 56 5.71 20.62 -29.65
CA PRO A 56 4.93 19.87 -30.61
C PRO A 56 3.56 20.50 -30.85
N CYS A 57 3.17 20.59 -32.12
CA CYS A 57 1.82 20.99 -32.47
C CYS A 57 0.83 19.91 -32.00
N ALA A 58 -0.19 20.30 -31.24
CA ALA A 58 -1.34 19.47 -30.91
C ALA A 58 -2.56 20.01 -31.64
N ARG A 59 -3.17 19.21 -32.53
CA ARG A 59 -4.40 19.61 -33.22
C ARG A 59 -5.47 19.92 -32.18
N ARG A 60 -6.22 21.00 -32.41
CA ARG A 60 -7.35 21.40 -31.58
C ARG A 60 -8.63 21.12 -32.34
N ASP A 61 -9.42 20.17 -31.87
CA ASP A 61 -10.74 19.90 -32.40
C ASP A 61 -11.79 20.79 -31.73
N MET A 62 -12.02 21.97 -32.31
CA MET A 62 -12.97 22.92 -31.73
C MET A 62 -14.44 22.50 -31.89
N SER A 63 -14.72 21.36 -32.56
CA SER A 63 -16.07 20.84 -32.70
C SER A 63 -16.56 20.04 -31.48
N VAL A 64 -15.63 19.60 -30.61
CA VAL A 64 -15.94 18.83 -29.39
C VAL A 64 -16.31 19.79 -28.26
N VAL A 65 -17.61 19.86 -27.95
CA VAL A 65 -18.18 20.68 -26.87
C VAL A 65 -19.28 19.90 -26.16
N ASP A 66 -19.08 19.64 -24.88
CA ASP A 66 -20.04 19.00 -24.00
C ASP A 66 -20.92 20.05 -23.29
N ASP A 67 -22.16 19.67 -22.94
CA ASP A 67 -23.06 20.50 -22.14
C ASP A 67 -23.22 19.88 -20.75
N TYR A 68 -22.66 20.55 -19.75
CA TYR A 68 -22.82 20.20 -18.36
C TYR A 68 -23.83 21.15 -17.72
N HIS A 69 -25.11 20.74 -17.72
CA HIS A 69 -26.22 21.47 -17.08
C HIS A 69 -26.39 22.92 -17.58
N GLY A 70 -26.27 23.12 -18.89
CA GLY A 70 -26.35 24.43 -19.56
C GLY A 70 -25.00 25.14 -19.72
N THR A 71 -23.93 24.63 -19.09
CA THR A 71 -22.58 25.16 -19.27
C THR A 71 -21.87 24.41 -20.40
N LYS A 72 -21.51 25.12 -21.47
CA LYS A 72 -20.73 24.56 -22.57
C LYS A 72 -19.26 24.45 -22.19
N VAL A 73 -18.69 23.26 -22.30
CA VAL A 73 -17.28 22.98 -22.00
C VAL A 73 -16.63 22.38 -23.25
N ALA A 74 -15.64 23.06 -23.80
CA ALA A 74 -14.90 22.57 -24.98
C ALA A 74 -13.77 21.65 -24.55
N ASP A 75 -13.60 20.53 -25.25
CA ASP A 75 -12.51 19.58 -25.05
C ASP A 75 -11.74 19.34 -26.36
N PRO A 76 -10.90 20.30 -26.77
CA PRO A 76 -10.25 20.28 -28.08
C PRO A 76 -9.21 19.18 -28.26
N TYR A 77 -8.90 18.41 -27.21
CA TYR A 77 -7.89 17.38 -27.19
C TYR A 77 -8.45 15.98 -26.90
N ARG A 78 -9.78 15.80 -26.98
CA ARG A 78 -10.47 14.51 -26.82
C ARG A 78 -9.86 13.37 -27.62
N TRP A 79 -9.25 13.67 -28.78
CA TRP A 79 -8.56 12.68 -29.62
C TRP A 79 -7.36 12.01 -28.93
N LEU A 80 -6.78 12.61 -27.88
CA LEU A 80 -5.73 12.00 -27.06
C LEU A 80 -6.25 10.89 -26.14
N GLU A 81 -7.58 10.77 -25.95
CA GLU A 81 -8.17 9.67 -25.18
C GLU A 81 -8.10 8.32 -25.92
N ASP A 82 -7.80 8.32 -27.22
CA ASP A 82 -7.48 7.11 -28.00
C ASP A 82 -5.95 6.92 -28.03
N PRO A 83 -5.39 6.02 -27.21
CA PRO A 83 -3.95 5.75 -27.17
C PRO A 83 -3.44 5.02 -28.41
N ASP A 84 -4.33 4.38 -29.18
CA ASP A 84 -3.98 3.57 -30.33
C ASP A 84 -3.92 4.36 -31.63
N SER A 85 -4.55 5.52 -31.66
CA SER A 85 -4.52 6.39 -32.83
C SER A 85 -3.09 6.78 -33.19
N GLU A 86 -2.82 6.80 -34.50
CA GLU A 86 -1.54 7.24 -35.04
C GLU A 86 -1.22 8.70 -34.66
N GLU A 87 -2.25 9.55 -34.52
CA GLU A 87 -2.09 10.94 -34.10
C GLU A 87 -1.59 11.04 -32.65
N THR A 88 -2.14 10.25 -31.72
CA THR A 88 -1.68 10.20 -30.32
C THR A 88 -0.25 9.69 -30.22
N LYS A 89 0.09 8.61 -30.94
CA LYS A 89 1.45 8.06 -30.99
C LYS A 89 2.46 9.10 -31.47
N GLN A 90 2.17 9.80 -32.57
CA GLN A 90 3.02 10.88 -33.08
C GLN A 90 3.17 12.05 -32.10
N PHE A 91 2.10 12.40 -31.38
CA PHE A 91 2.16 13.45 -30.36
C PHE A 91 3.05 13.05 -29.18
N VAL A 92 2.90 11.84 -28.66
CA VAL A 92 3.74 11.30 -27.58
C VAL A 92 5.21 11.27 -28.00
N ASP A 93 5.52 10.77 -29.19
CA ASP A 93 6.89 10.76 -29.72
C ASP A 93 7.50 12.17 -29.82
N ALA A 94 6.70 13.13 -30.29
CA ALA A 94 7.14 14.51 -30.38
C ALA A 94 7.39 15.14 -28.98
N GLN A 95 6.55 14.84 -27.99
CA GLN A 95 6.74 15.29 -26.61
C GLN A 95 7.97 14.65 -25.96
N ASN A 96 8.20 13.35 -26.17
CA ASN A 96 9.40 12.65 -25.70
C ASN A 96 10.66 13.26 -26.30
N LYS A 97 10.68 13.50 -27.63
CA LYS A 97 11.81 14.13 -28.32
C LYS A 97 12.11 15.53 -27.77
N LEU A 98 11.09 16.35 -27.52
CA LEU A 98 11.29 17.66 -26.90
C LEU A 98 11.84 17.52 -25.49
N THR A 99 11.23 16.68 -24.66
CA THR A 99 11.65 16.44 -23.27
C THR A 99 13.10 15.99 -23.19
N ASP A 100 13.52 15.04 -24.02
CA ASP A 100 14.90 14.59 -24.13
C ASP A 100 15.86 15.73 -24.49
N SER A 101 15.47 16.61 -25.42
CA SER A 101 16.29 17.76 -25.81
C SER A 101 16.50 18.74 -24.65
N VAL A 102 15.51 18.86 -23.76
CA VAL A 102 15.56 19.71 -22.57
C VAL A 102 16.42 19.07 -21.49
N LEU A 103 16.17 17.79 -21.19
CA LEU A 103 16.91 17.05 -20.16
C LEU A 103 18.40 16.90 -20.51
N LYS A 104 18.76 16.83 -21.80
CA LYS A 104 20.16 16.83 -22.27
C LYS A 104 20.91 18.13 -22.01
N LYS A 105 20.21 19.25 -21.76
CA LYS A 105 20.84 20.54 -21.38
C LYS A 105 21.18 20.59 -19.88
N CYS A 106 20.81 19.58 -19.10
CA CYS A 106 21.10 19.52 -17.67
C CYS A 106 22.50 18.97 -17.42
N ASP A 107 23.48 19.86 -17.27
CA ASP A 107 24.90 19.51 -17.11
C ASP A 107 25.22 18.70 -15.84
N ILE A 108 24.29 18.65 -14.88
CA ILE A 108 24.45 17.87 -13.64
C ILE A 108 23.77 16.50 -13.70
N ARG A 109 23.08 16.15 -14.79
CA ARG A 109 22.26 14.92 -14.88
C ARG A 109 23.09 13.67 -14.60
N ASP A 110 24.26 13.54 -15.21
CA ASP A 110 25.11 12.35 -15.05
C ASP A 110 25.71 12.25 -13.65
N ASN A 111 26.13 13.39 -13.07
CA ASN A 111 26.62 13.45 -11.68
C ASN A 111 25.49 13.12 -10.68
N PHE A 112 24.29 13.64 -10.93
CA PHE A 112 23.12 13.34 -10.11
C PHE A 112 22.77 11.86 -10.19
N PHE A 113 22.75 11.27 -11.40
CA PHE A 113 22.49 9.85 -11.59
C PHE A 113 23.54 8.97 -10.92
N ALA A 114 24.83 9.31 -11.04
CA ALA A 114 25.91 8.57 -10.38
C ALA A 114 25.77 8.58 -8.85
N GLU A 115 25.48 9.75 -8.26
CA GLU A 115 25.28 9.86 -6.81
C GLU A 115 23.98 9.20 -6.35
N LEU A 116 22.90 9.30 -7.14
CA LEU A 116 21.65 8.58 -6.89
C LEU A 116 21.91 7.08 -6.87
N LYS A 117 22.57 6.55 -7.90
CA LYS A 117 22.93 5.13 -7.98
C LYS A 117 23.75 4.70 -6.77
N ARG A 118 24.77 5.48 -6.38
CA ARG A 118 25.60 5.20 -5.20
C ARG A 118 24.79 5.18 -3.91
N LEU A 119 23.86 6.12 -3.73
CA LEU A 119 22.98 6.16 -2.56
C LEU A 119 21.88 5.10 -2.57
N TYR A 120 21.48 4.62 -3.76
CA TYR A 120 20.49 3.55 -3.91
C TYR A 120 21.10 2.16 -3.71
N ASP A 121 22.40 2.02 -3.94
CA ASP A 121 23.16 0.77 -3.83
C ASP A 121 23.48 0.41 -2.37
N TYR A 122 22.45 -0.03 -1.66
CA TYR A 122 22.56 -0.56 -0.30
C TYR A 122 21.60 -1.76 -0.13
N PRO A 123 21.95 -2.74 0.70
CA PRO A 123 21.11 -3.90 0.95
C PRO A 123 19.79 -3.51 1.61
N LYS A 124 18.66 -3.96 1.06
CA LYS A 124 17.31 -3.67 1.56
C LYS A 124 16.67 -4.95 2.07
N TYR A 125 16.11 -4.88 3.28
CA TYR A 125 15.45 -6.02 3.92
C TYR A 125 13.98 -5.70 4.23
N GLY A 126 13.11 -6.66 3.92
CA GLY A 126 11.74 -6.73 4.44
C GLY A 126 11.69 -7.38 5.83
N CYS A 127 10.59 -7.16 6.55
CA CYS A 127 10.32 -7.90 7.79
C CYS A 127 10.24 -9.41 7.50
N PRO A 128 10.90 -10.27 8.30
CA PRO A 128 10.66 -11.70 8.23
C PRO A 128 9.21 -12.03 8.59
N PHE A 129 8.66 -13.06 7.96
CA PHE A 129 7.37 -13.65 8.29
C PHE A 129 7.48 -15.17 8.25
N LYS A 130 6.59 -15.88 8.95
CA LYS A 130 6.69 -17.33 9.16
C LYS A 130 5.54 -18.08 8.50
N GLU A 131 5.88 -19.08 7.70
CA GLU A 131 4.95 -19.94 6.95
C GLU A 131 5.46 -21.38 6.92
N GLY A 132 4.60 -22.38 7.10
CA GLY A 132 5.00 -23.79 7.00
C GLY A 132 6.19 -24.20 7.87
N GLY A 133 6.40 -23.51 9.01
CA GLY A 133 7.56 -23.75 9.88
C GLY A 133 8.87 -23.06 9.45
N ARG A 134 8.89 -22.34 8.33
CA ARG A 134 10.04 -21.60 7.80
C ARG A 134 9.84 -20.09 7.91
N TYR A 135 10.93 -19.34 7.88
CA TYR A 135 10.89 -17.89 7.70
C TYR A 135 11.11 -17.53 6.25
N TYR A 136 10.49 -16.44 5.85
CA TYR A 136 10.63 -15.84 4.55
C TYR A 136 10.84 -14.33 4.71
N TYR A 137 11.57 -13.72 3.78
CA TYR A 137 11.78 -12.27 3.76
C TYR A 137 12.20 -11.80 2.37
N PHE A 138 11.86 -10.55 2.04
CA PHE A 138 12.37 -9.89 0.83
C PHE A 138 13.75 -9.32 1.06
N TYR A 139 14.61 -9.49 0.07
CA TYR A 139 15.96 -8.93 0.03
C TYR A 139 16.28 -8.36 -1.34
N ASN A 140 16.89 -7.18 -1.36
CA ASN A 140 17.49 -6.60 -2.56
C ASN A 140 18.94 -6.25 -2.21
N THR A 141 19.89 -6.73 -3.03
CA THR A 141 21.33 -6.45 -2.80
C THR A 141 21.69 -4.98 -2.91
N GLY A 142 20.87 -4.19 -3.61
CA GLY A 142 21.07 -2.76 -3.83
C GLY A 142 20.31 -2.28 -5.04
N LEU A 143 20.71 -2.80 -6.20
CA LEU A 143 20.29 -2.33 -7.52
C LEU A 143 19.56 -3.40 -8.35
N GLN A 144 19.10 -4.49 -7.73
CA GLN A 144 18.24 -5.44 -8.43
C GLN A 144 16.94 -4.73 -8.82
N ALA A 145 16.41 -5.01 -10.02
CA ALA A 145 15.17 -4.40 -10.50
C ALA A 145 14.01 -4.72 -9.55
N GLN A 146 13.95 -5.96 -9.06
CA GLN A 146 12.96 -6.44 -8.11
C GLN A 146 13.63 -7.07 -6.89
N SER A 147 12.99 -6.94 -5.72
CA SER A 147 13.43 -7.66 -4.53
C SER A 147 13.17 -9.16 -4.69
N VAL A 148 14.07 -9.98 -4.16
CA VAL A 148 14.01 -11.44 -4.20
C VAL A 148 13.42 -11.96 -2.89
N LEU A 149 12.52 -12.94 -2.96
CA LEU A 149 11.97 -13.61 -1.80
C LEU A 149 12.91 -14.75 -1.39
N TYR A 150 13.44 -14.68 -0.17
CA TYR A 150 14.28 -15.71 0.44
C TYR A 150 13.49 -16.54 1.45
N THR A 151 13.94 -17.77 1.68
CA THR A 151 13.51 -18.66 2.76
C THR A 151 14.68 -19.04 3.67
N GLN A 152 14.40 -19.36 4.94
CA GLN A 152 15.35 -19.92 5.91
C GLN A 152 14.61 -20.73 6.98
N GLU A 153 15.24 -21.78 7.51
CA GLU A 153 14.61 -22.67 8.51
C GLU A 153 14.45 -21.99 9.87
N THR A 154 15.46 -21.24 10.28
CA THR A 154 15.48 -20.41 11.49
C THR A 154 15.99 -19.02 11.12
N LEU A 155 15.84 -18.05 12.02
CA LEU A 155 16.28 -16.67 11.76
C LEU A 155 17.79 -16.52 11.55
N ASP A 156 18.57 -17.49 12.02
CA ASP A 156 20.04 -17.51 11.94
C ASP A 156 20.56 -18.56 10.93
N ALA A 157 19.66 -19.33 10.30
CA ALA A 157 20.03 -20.31 9.29
C ALA A 157 20.46 -19.63 7.98
N GLU A 158 21.20 -20.35 7.15
CA GLU A 158 21.54 -19.88 5.81
C GLU A 158 20.27 -19.70 4.97
N ALA A 159 20.12 -18.52 4.39
CA ALA A 159 18.97 -18.20 3.54
C ALA A 159 19.17 -18.67 2.11
N ARG A 160 18.08 -19.10 1.47
CA ARG A 160 18.04 -19.55 0.07
C ARG A 160 17.01 -18.76 -0.71
N VAL A 161 17.26 -18.57 -2.00
CA VAL A 161 16.26 -17.96 -2.91
C VAL A 161 15.05 -18.88 -3.01
N PHE A 162 13.87 -18.33 -2.78
CA PHE A 162 12.59 -19.01 -2.97
C PHE A 162 11.87 -18.56 -4.25
N LEU A 163 11.86 -17.24 -4.51
CA LEU A 163 11.35 -16.66 -5.75
C LEU A 163 12.19 -15.45 -6.14
N ASP A 164 12.70 -15.43 -7.37
CA ASP A 164 13.44 -14.32 -7.95
C ASP A 164 12.68 -13.73 -9.16
N PRO A 165 11.94 -12.61 -8.97
CA PRO A 165 11.21 -11.98 -10.07
C PRO A 165 12.13 -11.49 -11.21
N ASN A 166 13.41 -11.22 -10.93
CA ASN A 166 14.36 -10.76 -11.94
C ASN A 166 14.66 -11.84 -12.99
N GLN A 167 14.30 -13.11 -12.74
CA GLN A 167 14.45 -14.21 -13.70
C GLN A 167 13.20 -14.39 -14.60
N LEU A 168 12.12 -13.65 -14.33
CA LEU A 168 10.84 -13.79 -15.04
C LEU A 168 10.73 -12.91 -16.29
N SER A 169 11.66 -11.96 -16.48
CA SER A 169 11.76 -11.10 -17.67
C SER A 169 13.20 -10.66 -17.87
N GLU A 170 13.64 -10.50 -19.13
CA GLU A 170 15.00 -10.05 -19.44
C GLU A 170 15.27 -8.61 -18.98
N ASP A 171 14.23 -7.76 -18.96
CA ASP A 171 14.30 -6.35 -18.59
C ASP A 171 13.84 -6.05 -17.16
N GLY A 172 13.42 -7.06 -16.39
CA GLY A 172 12.95 -6.92 -15.01
C GLY A 172 11.60 -6.24 -14.85
N THR A 173 10.81 -6.13 -15.92
CA THR A 173 9.47 -5.49 -15.92
C THR A 173 8.36 -6.39 -15.38
N VAL A 174 8.63 -7.68 -15.17
CA VAL A 174 7.72 -8.57 -14.44
C VAL A 174 7.96 -8.40 -12.94
N SER A 175 6.90 -8.04 -12.22
CA SER A 175 6.95 -7.78 -10.78
C SER A 175 5.99 -8.67 -10.00
N LEU A 176 6.41 -9.07 -8.80
CA LEU A 176 5.55 -9.75 -7.84
C LEU A 176 4.60 -8.72 -7.20
N GLN A 177 3.30 -8.90 -7.38
CA GLN A 177 2.29 -7.99 -6.84
C GLN A 177 1.77 -8.46 -5.48
N SER A 178 1.49 -9.75 -5.34
CA SER A 178 1.08 -10.36 -4.07
C SER A 178 1.55 -11.81 -3.95
N ALA A 179 1.70 -12.28 -2.72
CA ALA A 179 2.01 -13.66 -2.39
C ALA A 179 1.24 -14.08 -1.13
N SER A 180 0.74 -15.32 -1.12
CA SER A 180 -0.04 -15.90 -0.02
C SER A 180 0.25 -17.40 0.07
N PHE A 181 0.61 -17.87 1.26
CA PHE A 181 0.93 -19.27 1.51
C PHE A 181 -0.31 -20.04 1.98
N SER A 182 -0.39 -21.32 1.60
CA SER A 182 -1.36 -22.22 2.21
C SER A 182 -1.11 -22.31 3.72
N PRO A 183 -2.14 -22.59 4.54
CA PRO A 183 -2.01 -22.67 5.99
C PRO A 183 -0.90 -23.62 6.49
N ASP A 184 -0.67 -24.72 5.79
CA ASP A 184 0.40 -25.67 6.07
C ASP A 184 1.76 -25.27 5.46
N GLY A 185 1.80 -24.21 4.67
CA GLY A 185 2.96 -23.70 3.93
C GLY A 185 3.42 -24.58 2.77
N ARG A 186 2.62 -25.57 2.37
CA ARG A 186 2.94 -26.46 1.25
C ARG A 186 2.88 -25.77 -0.11
N TYR A 187 2.01 -24.78 -0.26
CA TYR A 187 1.83 -24.03 -1.50
C TYR A 187 1.99 -22.53 -1.25
N MET A 188 2.40 -21.81 -2.29
CA MET A 188 2.31 -20.35 -2.37
C MET A 188 1.58 -19.97 -3.65
N ALA A 189 0.44 -19.30 -3.52
CA ALA A 189 -0.19 -18.58 -4.61
C ALA A 189 0.47 -17.19 -4.72
N TYR A 190 0.82 -16.78 -5.94
CA TYR A 190 1.47 -15.50 -6.17
C TYR A 190 1.02 -14.86 -7.48
N SER A 191 0.93 -13.54 -7.50
CA SER A 191 0.46 -12.77 -8.65
C SER A 191 1.58 -11.96 -9.28
N LEU A 192 1.64 -11.97 -10.61
CA LEU A 192 2.63 -11.27 -11.41
C LEU A 192 1.95 -10.24 -12.30
N SER A 193 2.46 -9.01 -12.31
CA SER A 193 2.13 -8.03 -13.35
C SER A 193 3.32 -7.85 -14.30
N ALA A 194 3.01 -7.55 -15.56
CA ALA A 194 3.99 -7.17 -16.57
C ALA A 194 3.82 -5.69 -16.93
N SER A 195 4.93 -4.99 -17.17
CA SER A 195 4.96 -3.63 -17.70
C SER A 195 4.13 -2.60 -16.90
N GLY A 196 3.92 -2.84 -15.60
CA GLY A 196 3.18 -1.94 -14.71
C GLY A 196 1.66 -1.98 -14.87
N SER A 197 1.11 -2.94 -15.61
CA SER A 197 -0.34 -3.16 -15.68
C SER A 197 -0.90 -3.62 -14.34
N ASP A 198 -2.11 -3.17 -13.99
CA ASP A 198 -2.85 -3.69 -12.83
C ASP A 198 -3.41 -5.11 -13.07
N TRP A 199 -3.44 -5.56 -14.33
CA TRP A 199 -3.75 -6.96 -14.64
C TRP A 199 -2.63 -7.86 -14.14
N VAL A 200 -3.02 -8.93 -13.45
CA VAL A 200 -2.09 -9.92 -12.93
C VAL A 200 -2.44 -11.32 -13.44
N THR A 201 -1.39 -12.14 -13.57
CA THR A 201 -1.53 -13.59 -13.68
C THR A 201 -1.19 -14.22 -12.35
N VAL A 202 -2.10 -15.02 -11.80
CA VAL A 202 -1.84 -15.79 -10.57
C VAL A 202 -1.25 -17.14 -10.95
N ARG A 203 -0.21 -17.55 -10.23
CA ARG A 203 0.45 -18.85 -10.35
C ARG A 203 0.54 -19.50 -8.97
N VAL A 204 0.76 -20.81 -8.95
CA VAL A 204 0.95 -21.57 -7.71
C VAL A 204 2.32 -22.25 -7.72
N LYS A 205 3.02 -22.15 -6.60
CA LYS A 205 4.32 -22.79 -6.37
C LYS A 205 4.21 -23.80 -5.23
N LEU A 206 4.66 -25.03 -5.45
CA LEU A 206 4.81 -26.06 -4.42
C LEU A 206 6.12 -25.81 -3.66
N VAL A 207 6.07 -25.75 -2.34
CA VAL A 207 7.26 -25.68 -1.46
C VAL A 207 7.83 -27.08 -1.27
N THR A 208 9.11 -27.24 -1.57
CA THR A 208 9.83 -28.52 -1.42
C THR A 208 10.46 -28.63 -0.03
N ASP A 209 10.83 -29.86 0.37
CA ASP A 209 11.41 -30.14 1.69
C ASP A 209 12.68 -29.31 1.99
N ASP A 210 13.48 -29.03 0.96
CA ASP A 210 14.68 -28.21 1.05
C ASP A 210 14.40 -26.69 1.13
N GLY A 211 13.13 -26.30 1.16
CA GLY A 211 12.64 -24.93 1.27
C GLY A 211 12.53 -24.18 -0.04
N THR A 212 12.99 -24.74 -1.15
CA THR A 212 12.82 -24.10 -2.47
C THR A 212 11.40 -24.31 -2.98
N GLY A 213 11.12 -23.92 -4.23
CA GLY A 213 9.78 -24.15 -4.77
C GLY A 213 9.72 -24.38 -6.27
N VAL A 214 8.78 -25.25 -6.66
CA VAL A 214 8.54 -25.68 -8.03
C VAL A 214 7.20 -25.09 -8.49
N ASP A 215 7.19 -24.39 -9.62
CA ASP A 215 5.94 -23.87 -10.18
C ASP A 215 5.05 -25.01 -10.68
N LEU A 216 3.76 -24.92 -10.36
CA LEU A 216 2.72 -25.75 -10.93
C LEU A 216 2.32 -25.18 -12.31
N SER A 217 1.63 -26.00 -13.09
CA SER A 217 1.23 -25.63 -14.46
C SER A 217 0.01 -24.71 -14.53
N GLU A 218 -0.70 -24.53 -13.41
CA GLU A 218 -1.90 -23.70 -13.36
C GLU A 218 -1.58 -22.20 -13.46
N GLU A 219 -2.40 -21.49 -14.24
CA GLU A 219 -2.34 -20.04 -14.41
C GLU A 219 -3.77 -19.48 -14.35
N LEU A 220 -4.00 -18.48 -13.52
CA LEU A 220 -5.29 -17.81 -13.41
C LEU A 220 -5.19 -16.41 -14.01
N LYS A 221 -5.97 -16.18 -15.06
CA LYS A 221 -6.00 -14.94 -15.83
C LYS A 221 -7.19 -14.07 -15.46
N TRP A 222 -7.17 -12.83 -15.96
CA TRP A 222 -8.22 -11.82 -15.76
C TRP A 222 -8.36 -11.39 -14.29
N VAL A 223 -7.26 -11.49 -13.54
CA VAL A 223 -7.18 -11.12 -12.13
C VAL A 223 -6.72 -9.67 -12.05
N LYS A 224 -7.40 -8.87 -11.23
CA LYS A 224 -7.05 -7.48 -10.93
C LYS A 224 -7.68 -7.13 -9.58
N PHE A 225 -6.94 -6.44 -8.71
CA PHE A 225 -7.38 -6.07 -7.35
C PHE A 225 -7.99 -7.25 -6.57
N SER A 226 -7.25 -8.36 -6.46
CA SER A 226 -7.76 -9.65 -5.97
C SER A 226 -7.19 -10.03 -4.61
N CYS A 227 -8.00 -10.70 -3.78
CA CYS A 227 -7.47 -11.52 -2.69
C CYS A 227 -6.78 -12.79 -3.22
N LEU A 228 -6.05 -13.48 -2.34
CA LEU A 228 -5.49 -14.83 -2.56
C LEU A 228 -5.65 -15.62 -1.25
N GLU A 229 -6.90 -15.91 -0.91
CA GLU A 229 -7.29 -16.31 0.43
C GLU A 229 -7.47 -17.84 0.52
N TRP A 230 -6.53 -18.52 1.19
CA TRP A 230 -6.53 -19.98 1.30
C TRP A 230 -7.59 -20.50 2.28
N THR A 231 -8.28 -21.57 1.88
CA THR A 231 -9.06 -22.36 2.84
C THR A 231 -8.13 -23.13 3.77
N LYS A 232 -8.57 -23.32 5.02
CA LYS A 232 -7.72 -23.96 6.04
C LYS A 232 -7.52 -25.47 5.84
N ASP A 233 -8.17 -26.06 4.83
CA ASP A 233 -7.94 -27.44 4.38
C ASP A 233 -6.82 -27.58 3.34
N ASN A 234 -6.18 -26.46 2.95
CA ASN A 234 -5.06 -26.39 1.99
C ASN A 234 -5.40 -26.88 0.57
N ARG A 235 -6.68 -27.04 0.24
CA ARG A 235 -7.10 -27.54 -1.08
C ARG A 235 -7.07 -26.46 -2.16
N GLY A 236 -7.27 -25.21 -1.78
CA GLY A 236 -7.45 -24.13 -2.71
C GLY A 236 -7.59 -22.77 -2.04
N PHE A 237 -7.87 -21.77 -2.85
CA PHE A 237 -7.99 -20.38 -2.39
C PHE A 237 -9.07 -19.63 -3.16
N PHE A 238 -9.65 -18.64 -2.48
CA PHE A 238 -10.52 -17.65 -3.10
C PHE A 238 -9.69 -16.58 -3.80
N TYR A 239 -10.16 -16.14 -4.97
CA TYR A 239 -9.58 -15.04 -5.73
C TYR A 239 -10.66 -14.31 -6.52
N ASN A 240 -10.35 -13.09 -6.96
CA ASN A 240 -11.22 -12.26 -7.77
C ASN A 240 -10.75 -12.24 -9.22
N ARG A 241 -11.70 -12.27 -10.14
CA ARG A 241 -11.43 -11.95 -11.54
C ARG A 241 -12.57 -11.16 -12.16
N PHE A 242 -12.25 -10.49 -13.25
CA PHE A 242 -13.23 -9.86 -14.12
C PHE A 242 -13.63 -10.81 -15.26
N PRO A 243 -14.80 -10.60 -15.88
CA PRO A 243 -15.10 -11.23 -17.15
C PRO A 243 -13.95 -10.99 -18.14
N PRO A 244 -13.60 -11.97 -19.00
CA PRO A 244 -12.59 -11.77 -20.02
C PRO A 244 -12.96 -10.54 -20.88
N PRO A 245 -12.03 -9.61 -21.13
CA PRO A 245 -12.30 -8.44 -21.97
C PRO A 245 -12.54 -8.88 -23.42
N GLU A 246 -13.31 -8.10 -24.18
CA GLU A 246 -13.56 -8.38 -25.60
C GLU A 246 -12.27 -8.27 -26.43
N ASN A 247 -11.39 -7.33 -26.06
CA ASN A 247 -10.04 -7.17 -26.59
C ASN A 247 -9.02 -7.34 -25.45
N ALA A 248 -8.07 -8.24 -25.62
CA ALA A 248 -7.06 -8.56 -24.59
C ALA A 248 -5.83 -7.64 -24.64
N ASP A 249 -6.04 -6.34 -24.83
CA ASP A 249 -4.96 -5.37 -24.61
C ASP A 249 -4.90 -5.07 -23.11
N LEU A 250 -3.79 -5.44 -22.46
CA LEU A 250 -3.71 -5.59 -21.00
C LEU A 250 -2.78 -4.53 -20.38
N GLY A 251 -3.31 -3.35 -20.13
CA GLY A 251 -2.65 -2.23 -19.46
C GLY A 251 -2.68 -0.91 -20.24
N THR A 252 -3.10 -0.92 -21.49
CA THR A 252 -3.23 0.25 -22.39
C THR A 252 -4.69 0.55 -22.76
N GLU A 253 -5.60 -0.36 -22.44
CA GLU A 253 -7.02 -0.18 -22.66
C GLU A 253 -7.61 0.89 -21.73
N THR A 254 -8.64 1.58 -22.22
CA THR A 254 -9.38 2.59 -21.48
C THR A 254 -10.74 2.07 -21.00
N ASP A 255 -10.99 0.77 -21.13
CA ASP A 255 -12.26 0.15 -20.78
C ASP A 255 -12.47 0.14 -19.26
N SER A 256 -13.73 0.29 -18.84
CA SER A 256 -14.08 0.18 -17.42
C SER A 256 -14.09 -1.30 -16.99
N ASN A 257 -13.34 -1.63 -15.95
CA ASN A 257 -13.38 -2.96 -15.35
C ASN A 257 -14.59 -3.07 -14.42
N VAL A 258 -15.63 -3.79 -14.85
CA VAL A 258 -16.90 -3.96 -14.12
C VAL A 258 -17.27 -5.43 -13.94
N ASN A 259 -18.20 -5.71 -13.02
CA ASN A 259 -18.69 -7.03 -12.68
C ASN A 259 -17.61 -7.94 -12.10
N MET A 260 -16.84 -7.46 -11.12
CA MET A 260 -15.90 -8.31 -10.38
C MET A 260 -16.61 -9.53 -9.78
N GLN A 261 -15.97 -10.69 -9.88
CA GLN A 261 -16.50 -11.96 -9.39
C GLN A 261 -15.53 -12.60 -8.40
N LEU A 262 -16.06 -13.23 -7.35
CA LEU A 262 -15.29 -14.08 -6.44
C LEU A 262 -15.35 -15.54 -6.92
N TRP A 263 -14.19 -16.13 -7.15
CA TRP A 263 -14.00 -17.51 -7.59
C TRP A 263 -13.21 -18.30 -6.55
N TYR A 264 -13.32 -19.62 -6.59
CA TYR A 264 -12.49 -20.54 -5.81
C TYR A 264 -11.73 -21.44 -6.77
N HIS A 265 -10.41 -21.47 -6.59
CA HIS A 265 -9.48 -22.31 -7.35
C HIS A 265 -9.02 -23.49 -6.49
N GLU A 266 -9.11 -24.72 -7.01
CA GLU A 266 -8.54 -25.91 -6.39
C GLU A 266 -7.18 -26.24 -7.02
N VAL A 267 -6.15 -26.42 -6.19
CA VAL A 267 -4.76 -26.60 -6.67
C VAL A 267 -4.65 -27.87 -7.52
N ASN A 268 -3.85 -27.82 -8.59
CA ASN A 268 -3.70 -28.85 -9.61
C ASN A 268 -4.92 -29.04 -10.53
N THR A 269 -5.82 -28.07 -10.61
CA THR A 269 -6.89 -28.04 -11.63
C THR A 269 -6.65 -26.88 -12.61
N PRO A 270 -7.14 -26.94 -13.86
CA PRO A 270 -7.10 -25.79 -14.75
C PRO A 270 -8.11 -24.72 -14.33
N GLN A 271 -7.85 -23.44 -14.63
CA GLN A 271 -8.76 -22.31 -14.33
C GLN A 271 -10.20 -22.52 -14.84
N SER A 272 -10.40 -23.33 -15.88
CA SER A 272 -11.73 -23.67 -16.41
C SER A 272 -12.60 -24.48 -15.45
N GLU A 273 -12.02 -25.12 -14.44
CA GLU A 273 -12.71 -25.88 -13.41
C GLU A 273 -13.03 -25.07 -12.14
N ASP A 274 -12.59 -23.80 -12.09
CA ASP A 274 -12.84 -22.92 -10.96
C ASP A 274 -14.33 -22.73 -10.71
N VAL A 275 -14.70 -22.57 -9.43
CA VAL A 275 -16.08 -22.42 -9.02
C VAL A 275 -16.41 -20.96 -8.77
N LEU A 276 -17.39 -20.41 -9.50
CA LEU A 276 -17.95 -19.09 -9.21
C LEU A 276 -18.64 -19.13 -7.84
N CYS A 277 -18.07 -18.44 -6.86
CA CYS A 277 -18.58 -18.41 -5.50
C CYS A 277 -19.62 -17.32 -5.33
N TYR A 278 -19.33 -16.10 -5.81
CA TYR A 278 -20.21 -14.96 -5.66
C TYR A 278 -20.01 -13.89 -6.74
N ALA A 279 -21.11 -13.25 -7.14
CA ALA A 279 -21.15 -12.14 -8.09
C ALA A 279 -22.41 -11.31 -7.80
N ILE A 280 -22.37 -10.01 -8.12
CA ILE A 280 -23.48 -9.06 -7.87
C ILE A 280 -23.72 -8.24 -9.16
N PRO A 281 -24.23 -8.86 -10.24
CA PRO A 281 -24.36 -8.21 -11.55
C PRO A 281 -25.29 -6.99 -11.56
N GLU A 282 -26.21 -6.89 -10.59
CA GLU A 282 -27.06 -5.72 -10.39
C GLU A 282 -26.29 -4.47 -9.92
N HIS A 283 -25.05 -4.64 -9.44
CA HIS A 283 -24.15 -3.58 -8.99
C HIS A 283 -22.77 -3.74 -9.65
N PRO A 284 -22.64 -3.40 -10.95
CA PRO A 284 -21.45 -3.70 -11.76
C PRO A 284 -20.16 -3.02 -11.26
N ASN A 285 -20.27 -1.91 -10.53
CA ASN A 285 -19.12 -1.17 -10.01
C ASN A 285 -18.67 -1.63 -8.62
N TRP A 286 -19.41 -2.55 -7.99
CA TRP A 286 -19.02 -3.05 -6.68
C TRP A 286 -17.83 -4.00 -6.81
N MET A 287 -16.86 -3.79 -5.93
CA MET A 287 -15.70 -4.67 -5.76
C MET A 287 -15.88 -5.47 -4.49
N MET A 288 -15.26 -6.65 -4.41
CA MET A 288 -15.34 -7.48 -3.20
C MET A 288 -14.03 -8.19 -2.89
N GLY A 289 -13.70 -8.28 -1.61
CA GLY A 289 -12.62 -9.10 -1.08
C GLY A 289 -13.17 -10.23 -0.23
N ALA A 290 -12.38 -11.29 -0.08
CA ALA A 290 -12.69 -12.41 0.82
C ALA A 290 -11.54 -12.64 1.79
N GLU A 291 -11.88 -12.96 3.04
CA GLU A 291 -10.94 -13.35 4.09
C GLU A 291 -11.49 -14.56 4.85
N VAL A 292 -10.69 -15.59 5.12
CA VAL A 292 -11.12 -16.78 5.85
C VAL A 292 -10.71 -16.66 7.31
N SER A 293 -11.65 -16.88 8.22
CA SER A 293 -11.40 -16.82 9.66
C SER A 293 -10.27 -17.76 10.09
N ASP A 294 -9.58 -17.41 11.18
CA ASP A 294 -8.40 -18.16 11.64
C ASP A 294 -8.74 -19.62 11.99
N ASP A 295 -9.98 -19.88 12.43
CA ASP A 295 -10.52 -21.22 12.68
C ASP A 295 -10.99 -21.97 11.42
N GLY A 296 -10.90 -21.32 10.25
CA GLY A 296 -11.27 -21.86 8.94
C GLY A 296 -12.76 -22.03 8.70
N ARG A 297 -13.61 -21.58 9.61
CA ARG A 297 -15.04 -21.85 9.55
C ARG A 297 -15.81 -20.84 8.71
N TYR A 298 -15.36 -19.59 8.66
CA TYR A 298 -16.10 -18.50 8.03
C TYR A 298 -15.29 -17.89 6.90
N CYS A 299 -15.94 -17.61 5.77
CA CYS A 299 -15.41 -16.72 4.75
C CYS A 299 -16.15 -15.38 4.86
N ILE A 300 -15.43 -14.33 5.21
CA ILE A 300 -15.91 -12.96 5.39
C ILE A 300 -15.77 -12.25 4.05
N LEU A 301 -16.81 -11.54 3.62
CA LEU A 301 -16.80 -10.74 2.41
C LEU A 301 -16.86 -9.26 2.77
N SER A 302 -15.90 -8.48 2.28
CA SER A 302 -15.93 -7.02 2.28
C SER A 302 -16.34 -6.57 0.88
N ILE A 303 -17.44 -5.83 0.74
CA ILE A 303 -17.90 -5.31 -0.55
C ILE A 303 -17.83 -3.79 -0.50
N GLU A 304 -17.17 -3.19 -1.47
CA GLU A 304 -16.84 -1.76 -1.56
C GLU A 304 -17.47 -1.14 -2.80
N GLU A 305 -17.79 0.16 -2.73
CA GLU A 305 -18.21 0.98 -3.86
C GLU A 305 -17.38 2.27 -3.88
N GLY A 306 -16.58 2.47 -4.93
CA GLY A 306 -15.68 3.61 -5.02
C GLY A 306 -14.45 3.48 -4.12
N CYS A 307 -14.02 4.59 -3.53
CA CYS A 307 -12.77 4.67 -2.75
C CYS A 307 -12.96 5.14 -1.31
N ASP A 308 -14.20 5.41 -0.89
CA ASP A 308 -14.48 5.73 0.51
C ASP A 308 -14.15 4.51 1.38
N PRO A 309 -13.65 4.67 2.61
CA PRO A 309 -13.28 3.57 3.49
C PRO A 309 -14.52 2.93 4.14
N LEU A 310 -15.50 2.59 3.32
CA LEU A 310 -16.83 2.09 3.68
C LEU A 310 -17.07 0.76 2.96
N ASN A 311 -17.65 -0.20 3.67
CA ASN A 311 -17.94 -1.50 3.06
C ASN A 311 -19.18 -2.15 3.66
N ARG A 312 -19.87 -2.93 2.82
CA ARG A 312 -20.79 -3.96 3.31
C ARG A 312 -19.98 -5.12 3.88
N LEU A 313 -20.56 -5.80 4.84
CA LEU A 313 -19.94 -6.92 5.52
C LEU A 313 -20.85 -8.14 5.45
N TYR A 314 -20.50 -9.12 4.63
CA TYR A 314 -21.20 -10.40 4.55
C TYR A 314 -20.31 -11.53 5.05
N TYR A 315 -20.89 -12.72 5.24
CA TYR A 315 -20.10 -13.92 5.52
C TYR A 315 -20.79 -15.20 5.04
N VAL A 316 -20.01 -16.26 4.89
CA VAL A 316 -20.45 -17.64 4.66
C VAL A 316 -19.88 -18.54 5.75
N ASP A 317 -20.71 -19.36 6.40
CA ASP A 317 -20.25 -20.46 7.25
C ASP A 317 -19.86 -21.64 6.34
N LEU A 318 -18.56 -21.79 6.08
CA LEU A 318 -18.00 -22.78 5.15
C LEU A 318 -18.38 -24.21 5.53
N ALA A 319 -18.58 -24.49 6.82
CA ALA A 319 -19.03 -25.81 7.28
C ALA A 319 -20.44 -26.16 6.76
N LYS A 320 -21.29 -25.17 6.46
CA LYS A 320 -22.63 -25.38 5.90
C LYS A 320 -22.62 -25.72 4.41
N LEU A 321 -21.50 -25.52 3.72
CA LEU A 321 -21.37 -25.87 2.30
C LEU A 321 -21.29 -27.37 2.08
N GLN A 322 -21.00 -28.16 3.13
CA GLN A 322 -20.82 -29.61 3.06
C GLN A 322 -19.81 -30.03 1.97
N GLY A 323 -18.72 -29.25 1.84
CA GLY A 323 -17.66 -29.46 0.85
C GLY A 323 -18.01 -29.07 -0.58
N LYS A 324 -19.19 -28.49 -0.84
CA LYS A 324 -19.63 -28.09 -2.18
C LYS A 324 -19.56 -26.57 -2.35
N MET A 325 -18.45 -26.09 -2.90
CA MET A 325 -18.23 -24.64 -3.08
C MET A 325 -19.31 -23.98 -3.98
N ALA A 326 -19.95 -24.74 -4.88
CA ALA A 326 -21.08 -24.26 -5.68
C ALA A 326 -22.30 -23.81 -4.86
N ASN A 327 -22.37 -24.13 -3.56
CA ASN A 327 -23.41 -23.66 -2.64
C ASN A 327 -23.07 -22.32 -1.95
N PHE A 328 -21.90 -21.73 -2.23
CA PHE A 328 -21.40 -20.53 -1.56
C PHE A 328 -22.40 -19.37 -1.63
N SER A 329 -22.80 -18.97 -2.84
CA SER A 329 -23.75 -17.86 -3.07
C SER A 329 -25.08 -18.02 -2.32
N LYS A 330 -25.60 -19.24 -2.22
CA LYS A 330 -26.85 -19.56 -1.49
C LYS A 330 -26.71 -19.47 0.03
N SER A 331 -25.48 -19.44 0.52
CA SER A 331 -25.15 -19.48 1.94
C SER A 331 -24.66 -18.13 2.48
N VAL A 332 -24.61 -17.09 1.62
CA VAL A 332 -24.21 -15.73 2.00
C VAL A 332 -25.20 -15.14 2.98
N VAL A 333 -24.69 -14.70 4.13
CA VAL A 333 -25.42 -13.95 5.14
C VAL A 333 -24.95 -12.51 5.12
N LYS A 334 -25.88 -11.59 4.90
CA LYS A 334 -25.60 -10.15 4.95
C LYS A 334 -25.63 -9.65 6.39
N LEU A 335 -24.47 -9.40 6.99
CA LEU A 335 -24.38 -8.90 8.36
C LEU A 335 -24.62 -7.38 8.40
N VAL A 336 -23.96 -6.64 7.52
CA VAL A 336 -24.19 -5.22 7.26
C VAL A 336 -24.48 -5.06 5.77
N ASP A 337 -25.66 -4.55 5.43
CA ASP A 337 -26.15 -4.39 4.06
C ASP A 337 -26.35 -2.90 3.71
N ASN A 338 -25.38 -2.07 4.09
CA ASN A 338 -25.25 -0.65 3.72
C ASN A 338 -23.77 -0.23 3.70
N PHE A 339 -23.50 1.03 3.35
CA PHE A 339 -22.16 1.62 3.32
C PHE A 339 -22.05 2.75 4.36
N ASP A 340 -22.56 2.55 5.58
CA ASP A 340 -22.56 3.60 6.60
C ASP A 340 -21.21 3.71 7.35
N ALA A 341 -20.38 2.67 7.27
CA ALA A 341 -19.06 2.59 7.92
C ALA A 341 -18.21 1.50 7.25
N GLY A 342 -16.90 1.54 7.51
CA GLY A 342 -15.96 0.48 7.21
C GLY A 342 -15.89 -0.56 8.33
N TYR A 343 -15.68 -1.83 7.97
CA TYR A 343 -15.54 -2.97 8.87
C TYR A 343 -14.45 -3.91 8.37
N ALA A 344 -13.25 -3.79 8.94
CA ALA A 344 -12.14 -4.70 8.66
C ALA A 344 -12.12 -5.82 9.72
N PHE A 345 -12.18 -7.07 9.28
CA PHE A 345 -12.13 -8.23 10.16
C PHE A 345 -10.77 -8.26 10.89
N VAL A 346 -10.76 -8.50 12.21
CA VAL A 346 -9.51 -8.60 13.02
C VAL A 346 -9.26 -9.98 13.64
N ALA A 347 -10.29 -10.67 14.14
CA ALA A 347 -10.19 -12.02 14.68
C ALA A 347 -11.58 -12.56 15.06
N ASN A 348 -11.69 -13.86 15.30
CA ASN A 348 -12.89 -14.46 15.91
C ASN A 348 -12.56 -15.52 16.97
N GLU A 349 -13.46 -15.70 17.93
CA GLU A 349 -13.52 -16.85 18.83
C GLU A 349 -14.89 -17.52 18.67
N GLY A 350 -14.95 -18.54 17.82
CA GLY A 350 -16.22 -19.15 17.40
C GLY A 350 -17.10 -18.12 16.68
N ASP A 351 -18.23 -17.76 17.29
CA ASP A 351 -19.20 -16.83 16.69
C ASP A 351 -19.02 -15.37 17.18
N GLU A 352 -18.06 -15.12 18.06
CA GLU A 352 -17.67 -13.78 18.51
C GLU A 352 -16.59 -13.21 17.58
N PHE A 353 -16.91 -12.13 16.88
CA PHE A 353 -16.03 -11.51 15.90
C PHE A 353 -15.58 -10.13 16.37
N VAL A 354 -14.32 -9.81 16.08
CA VAL A 354 -13.72 -8.49 16.31
C VAL A 354 -13.47 -7.81 14.97
N PHE A 355 -13.86 -6.54 14.87
CA PHE A 355 -13.66 -5.71 13.70
C PHE A 355 -13.04 -4.36 14.07
N ARG A 356 -12.18 -3.83 13.21
CA ARG A 356 -11.83 -2.40 13.18
C ARG A 356 -12.90 -1.66 12.39
N THR A 357 -13.43 -0.56 12.92
CA THR A 357 -14.51 0.19 12.28
C THR A 357 -14.43 1.69 12.57
N ASN A 358 -14.88 2.52 11.64
CA ASN A 358 -15.13 3.95 11.84
C ASN A 358 -16.60 4.27 12.17
N LEU A 359 -17.43 3.25 12.47
CA LEU A 359 -18.83 3.45 12.85
C LEU A 359 -18.95 4.36 14.09
N ASN A 360 -19.36 5.61 13.85
CA ASN A 360 -19.40 6.68 14.85
C ASN A 360 -18.05 6.89 15.58
N ALA A 361 -16.94 6.70 14.86
CA ALA A 361 -15.58 6.79 15.39
C ALA A 361 -14.61 7.19 14.26
N PRO A 362 -14.49 8.50 13.91
CA PRO A 362 -13.63 8.98 12.82
C PRO A 362 -12.16 8.49 12.91
N ASN A 363 -11.63 8.32 14.12
CA ASN A 363 -10.27 7.80 14.35
C ASN A 363 -10.20 6.26 14.42
N TYR A 364 -11.28 5.57 14.07
CA TYR A 364 -11.48 4.14 14.18
C TYR A 364 -11.43 3.60 15.63
N LYS A 365 -12.05 2.44 15.81
CA LYS A 365 -12.06 1.68 17.06
C LYS A 365 -12.14 0.19 16.79
N LEU A 366 -11.99 -0.62 17.85
CA LEU A 366 -12.28 -2.05 17.79
C LEU A 366 -13.63 -2.35 18.42
N VAL A 367 -14.47 -3.09 17.70
CA VAL A 367 -15.77 -3.58 18.19
C VAL A 367 -15.82 -5.09 18.17
N ARG A 368 -16.62 -5.67 19.05
CA ARG A 368 -17.02 -7.08 19.06
C ARG A 368 -18.49 -7.23 18.71
N THR A 369 -18.83 -8.29 17.99
CA THR A 369 -20.21 -8.72 17.73
C THR A 369 -20.31 -10.23 17.73
N ASN A 370 -21.42 -10.77 18.24
CA ASN A 370 -21.78 -12.17 18.04
C ASN A 370 -22.61 -12.32 16.76
N LEU A 371 -22.21 -13.17 15.81
CA LEU A 371 -22.94 -13.35 14.54
C LEU A 371 -24.38 -13.86 14.71
N LYS A 372 -24.68 -14.49 15.85
CA LYS A 372 -26.03 -14.98 16.20
C LYS A 372 -26.85 -13.95 16.99
N ALA A 373 -26.23 -12.93 17.57
CA ALA A 373 -26.94 -11.87 18.26
C ALA A 373 -27.64 -10.94 17.26
N ARG A 374 -28.88 -10.55 17.56
CA ARG A 374 -29.74 -9.79 16.64
C ARG A 374 -30.47 -8.68 17.38
N ALA A 375 -30.18 -7.41 17.06
CA ALA A 375 -30.79 -6.23 17.69
C ALA A 375 -32.03 -5.73 16.91
N GLY A 376 -33.15 -5.48 17.59
CA GLY A 376 -34.36 -4.85 17.02
C GLY A 376 -35.69 -5.33 17.64
N PRO A 377 -36.83 -4.68 17.36
CA PRO A 377 -38.15 -5.11 17.82
C PRO A 377 -38.54 -6.50 17.28
N TRP A 378 -39.40 -7.23 18.01
CA TRP A 378 -39.98 -8.51 17.53
C TRP A 378 -40.75 -8.24 16.23
N GLY A 379 -40.35 -8.87 15.12
CA GLY A 379 -40.94 -8.66 13.78
C GLY A 379 -40.16 -7.77 12.80
N SER A 380 -39.04 -7.15 13.20
CA SER A 380 -38.12 -6.49 12.25
C SER A 380 -37.12 -7.51 11.69
N THR A 381 -37.07 -7.71 10.37
CA THR A 381 -36.14 -8.63 9.71
C THR A 381 -35.56 -7.94 8.48
N PRO A 382 -34.22 -7.82 8.34
CA PRO A 382 -33.19 -8.28 9.27
C PRO A 382 -33.00 -7.35 10.47
N ARG A 383 -32.69 -7.94 11.62
CA ARG A 383 -32.10 -7.25 12.77
C ARG A 383 -30.60 -7.12 12.56
N GLY A 384 -30.07 -5.89 12.69
CA GLY A 384 -28.64 -5.62 12.55
C GLY A 384 -27.78 -6.26 13.66
N PRO A 385 -26.44 -6.26 13.49
CA PRO A 385 -25.49 -6.74 14.50
C PRO A 385 -25.57 -5.91 15.80
N VAL A 386 -25.17 -6.53 16.91
CA VAL A 386 -24.99 -5.84 18.21
C VAL A 386 -23.51 -5.57 18.39
N TRP A 387 -23.11 -4.31 18.21
CA TRP A 387 -21.73 -3.89 18.41
C TRP A 387 -21.46 -3.53 19.86
N THR A 388 -20.35 -4.02 20.42
CA THR A 388 -19.82 -3.61 21.72
C THR A 388 -18.37 -3.18 21.54
N ASP A 389 -18.00 -2.02 22.07
CA ASP A 389 -16.62 -1.55 21.99
C ASP A 389 -15.68 -2.51 22.76
N LEU A 390 -14.62 -2.97 22.09
CA LEU A 390 -13.53 -3.74 22.68
C LEU A 390 -12.37 -2.82 23.04
N VAL A 391 -11.95 -1.98 22.10
CA VAL A 391 -11.02 -0.88 22.33
C VAL A 391 -11.72 0.37 21.78
N PRO A 392 -12.13 1.32 22.64
CA PRO A 392 -12.83 2.51 22.20
C PRO A 392 -11.93 3.41 21.35
N GLU A 393 -12.55 4.35 20.63
CA GLU A 393 -11.85 5.37 19.86
C GLU A 393 -10.88 6.17 20.75
N ALA A 394 -9.72 6.52 20.19
CA ALA A 394 -8.69 7.31 20.84
C ALA A 394 -8.45 8.66 20.15
N ASP A 395 -7.73 9.56 20.82
CA ASP A 395 -7.16 10.78 20.20
C ASP A 395 -5.87 10.43 19.43
N ALA A 396 -6.04 9.56 18.43
CA ALA A 396 -5.08 9.09 17.44
C ALA A 396 -5.80 8.12 16.50
N VAL A 397 -5.45 8.13 15.21
CA VAL A 397 -6.06 7.24 14.22
C VAL A 397 -5.53 5.82 14.43
N LEU A 398 -6.41 4.84 14.62
CA LEU A 398 -6.04 3.44 14.61
C LEU A 398 -5.87 2.99 13.14
N GLU A 399 -4.64 2.86 12.64
CA GLU A 399 -4.37 2.53 11.23
C GLU A 399 -4.49 1.03 10.94
N GLN A 400 -3.82 0.21 11.76
CA GLN A 400 -3.70 -1.23 11.52
C GLN A 400 -3.86 -2.01 12.82
N VAL A 401 -4.46 -3.20 12.72
CA VAL A 401 -4.57 -4.14 13.83
C VAL A 401 -4.18 -5.53 13.36
N VAL A 402 -3.30 -6.19 14.13
CA VAL A 402 -2.86 -7.56 13.86
C VAL A 402 -3.16 -8.44 15.07
N ALA A 403 -3.92 -9.50 14.89
CA ALA A 403 -4.14 -10.53 15.91
C ALA A 403 -2.98 -11.53 15.92
N LEU A 404 -2.39 -11.77 17.10
CA LEU A 404 -1.12 -12.47 17.26
C LEU A 404 -1.14 -13.32 18.53
N ALA A 405 -0.28 -14.35 18.60
CA ALA A 405 -0.01 -15.11 19.82
C ALA A 405 -1.25 -15.62 20.56
N GLY A 406 -2.26 -16.04 19.81
CA GLY A 406 -3.54 -16.53 20.32
C GLY A 406 -4.48 -15.41 20.80
N ASP A 407 -4.08 -14.68 21.84
CA ASP A 407 -4.93 -13.75 22.59
C ASP A 407 -4.44 -12.29 22.61
N HIS A 408 -3.47 -11.93 21.77
CA HIS A 408 -2.93 -10.58 21.68
C HIS A 408 -3.39 -9.84 20.42
N LEU A 409 -3.47 -8.52 20.56
CA LEU A 409 -3.70 -7.57 19.47
C LEU A 409 -2.56 -6.56 19.46
N VAL A 410 -1.89 -6.42 18.31
CA VAL A 410 -0.97 -5.31 18.07
C VAL A 410 -1.72 -4.23 17.30
N LEU A 411 -1.86 -3.05 17.91
CA LEU A 411 -2.52 -1.88 17.36
C LEU A 411 -1.46 -0.86 16.95
N GLN A 412 -1.48 -0.45 15.68
CA GLN A 412 -0.72 0.68 15.16
C GLN A 412 -1.62 1.91 15.14
N TYR A 413 -1.24 2.91 15.93
CA TYR A 413 -1.84 4.23 15.90
C TYR A 413 -0.97 5.23 15.14
N LEU A 414 -1.60 6.21 14.50
CA LEU A 414 -0.98 7.41 14.00
C LEU A 414 -1.39 8.59 14.88
N ARG A 415 -0.43 9.13 15.64
CA ARG A 415 -0.63 10.32 16.47
C ARG A 415 0.24 11.44 15.94
N ASP A 416 -0.38 12.54 15.52
CA ASP A 416 0.31 13.66 14.88
C ASP A 416 1.30 13.15 13.82
N VAL A 417 0.82 12.24 12.96
CA VAL A 417 1.59 11.69 11.84
C VAL A 417 2.84 10.88 12.28
N ARG A 418 2.83 10.32 13.50
CA ARG A 418 3.88 9.43 14.02
C ARG A 418 3.28 8.11 14.47
N GLY A 419 3.93 7.01 14.10
CA GLY A 419 3.46 5.67 14.45
C GLY A 419 3.65 5.40 15.94
N VAL A 420 2.66 4.79 16.60
CA VAL A 420 2.72 4.29 17.98
C VAL A 420 2.21 2.85 17.98
N LEU A 421 2.96 1.93 18.57
CA LEU A 421 2.58 0.52 18.63
C LEU A 421 2.12 0.15 20.04
N GLN A 422 0.95 -0.44 20.16
CA GLN A 422 0.39 -0.92 21.42
C GLN A 422 0.06 -2.41 21.35
N LEU A 423 0.32 -3.13 22.44
CA LEU A 423 -0.09 -4.50 22.65
C LEU A 423 -1.31 -4.50 23.57
N HIS A 424 -2.40 -5.14 23.14
CA HIS A 424 -3.65 -5.29 23.88
C HIS A 424 -4.02 -6.77 24.03
N SER A 425 -4.91 -7.07 24.97
CA SER A 425 -5.60 -8.37 25.03
C SER A 425 -6.75 -8.42 24.03
N LEU A 426 -6.80 -9.45 23.19
CA LEU A 426 -7.93 -9.77 22.32
C LEU A 426 -9.22 -10.00 23.10
N LYS A 427 -9.10 -10.60 24.29
CA LYS A 427 -10.26 -10.99 25.12
C LYS A 427 -10.92 -9.79 25.79
N THR A 428 -10.14 -8.87 26.36
CA THR A 428 -10.67 -7.77 27.17
C THR A 428 -10.48 -6.39 26.55
N GLY A 429 -9.63 -6.25 25.52
CA GLY A 429 -9.23 -4.97 24.97
C GLY A 429 -8.24 -4.20 25.84
N ALA A 430 -7.88 -4.73 27.02
CA ALA A 430 -6.99 -4.05 27.96
C ALA A 430 -5.60 -3.84 27.35
N LEU A 431 -5.06 -2.62 27.51
CA LEU A 431 -3.68 -2.30 27.17
C LEU A 431 -2.73 -3.12 28.03
N VAL A 432 -1.85 -3.89 27.39
CA VAL A 432 -0.79 -4.67 28.01
C VAL A 432 0.50 -3.84 28.03
N LYS A 433 0.87 -3.27 26.88
CA LYS A 433 2.15 -2.56 26.72
C LYS A 433 2.08 -1.54 25.58
N THR A 434 2.83 -0.44 25.71
CA THR A 434 3.12 0.47 24.60
C THR A 434 4.59 0.33 24.24
N PHE A 435 4.90 0.11 22.96
CA PHE A 435 6.27 0.07 22.48
C PHE A 435 6.68 1.47 22.03
N GLY A 436 7.85 1.94 22.50
CA GLY A 436 8.41 3.22 22.08
C GLY A 436 8.88 3.13 20.62
N THR A 437 8.35 3.97 19.75
CA THR A 437 8.63 3.97 18.31
C THR A 437 9.58 5.09 17.87
N GLY A 438 9.98 6.01 18.77
CA GLY A 438 10.88 7.11 18.43
C GLY A 438 10.30 8.09 17.40
N VAL A 439 11.16 8.77 16.64
CA VAL A 439 10.75 9.66 15.54
C VAL A 439 10.80 8.86 14.23
N GLY A 440 9.63 8.46 13.72
CA GLY A 440 9.51 7.69 12.48
C GLY A 440 8.11 7.15 12.25
N ALA A 441 7.96 6.37 11.18
CA ALA A 441 6.75 5.64 10.84
C ALA A 441 6.98 4.14 10.94
N ILE A 442 5.93 3.39 11.30
CA ILE A 442 5.91 1.94 11.16
C ILE A 442 5.48 1.65 9.72
N GLN A 443 6.38 1.10 8.92
CA GLN A 443 6.14 0.78 7.50
C GLN A 443 5.45 -0.58 7.34
N THR A 444 5.80 -1.54 8.19
CA THR A 444 5.35 -2.93 8.04
C THR A 444 5.31 -3.60 9.40
N ILE A 445 4.29 -4.42 9.64
CA ILE A 445 4.17 -5.32 10.78
C ILE A 445 3.93 -6.72 10.23
N THR A 446 4.68 -7.71 10.69
CA THR A 446 4.47 -9.13 10.34
C THR A 446 4.33 -9.97 11.59
N GLY A 447 3.40 -10.91 11.54
CA GLY A 447 3.17 -11.91 12.59
C GLY A 447 1.88 -12.66 12.30
N LYS A 448 1.65 -13.76 13.02
CA LYS A 448 0.45 -14.58 12.88
C LYS A 448 -0.22 -14.83 14.20
N ARG A 449 -1.53 -15.08 14.17
CA ARG A 449 -2.31 -15.52 15.32
C ARG A 449 -1.74 -16.78 15.97
N THR A 450 -1.18 -17.69 15.19
CA THR A 450 -0.54 -18.93 15.67
C THR A 450 0.93 -18.76 16.06
N GLY A 451 1.55 -17.61 15.76
CA GLY A 451 2.95 -17.32 16.06
C GLY A 451 3.13 -16.65 17.43
N GLN A 452 4.36 -16.63 17.95
CA GLN A 452 4.70 -16.04 19.25
C GLN A 452 5.64 -14.85 19.13
N GLU A 453 5.68 -14.21 17.96
CA GLU A 453 6.57 -13.08 17.71
C GLU A 453 5.95 -12.13 16.69
N VAL A 454 6.41 -10.90 16.75
CA VAL A 454 6.07 -9.86 15.78
C VAL A 454 7.36 -9.19 15.32
N PHE A 455 7.46 -8.93 14.02
CA PHE A 455 8.45 -8.03 13.47
C PHE A 455 7.79 -6.75 13.00
N TYR A 456 8.47 -5.62 13.19
CA TYR A 456 8.02 -4.37 12.61
C TYR A 456 9.21 -3.56 12.08
N LYS A 457 8.99 -2.85 10.97
CA LYS A 457 10.00 -2.01 10.33
C LYS A 457 9.68 -0.55 10.57
N MET A 458 10.62 0.15 11.20
CA MET A 458 10.59 1.59 11.41
C MET A 458 11.40 2.29 10.31
N VAL A 459 10.83 3.34 9.72
CA VAL A 459 11.51 4.19 8.72
C VAL A 459 11.35 5.67 9.09
N GLY A 460 12.17 6.51 8.47
CA GLY A 460 12.06 7.97 8.58
C GLY A 460 12.65 8.66 7.35
N PHE A 461 12.60 10.00 7.30
CA PHE A 461 13.06 10.75 6.13
C PHE A 461 14.56 10.58 5.83
N VAL A 462 15.36 10.22 6.85
CA VAL A 462 16.82 10.06 6.78
C VAL A 462 17.31 8.72 7.35
N THR A 463 16.39 7.80 7.66
CA THR A 463 16.67 6.47 8.20
C THR A 463 16.01 5.41 7.30
N PRO A 464 16.79 4.56 6.62
CA PRO A 464 16.29 3.65 5.58
C PRO A 464 15.47 2.47 6.09
N GLY A 465 15.66 2.05 7.35
CA GLY A 465 14.87 0.98 7.94
C GLY A 465 15.59 0.24 9.05
N ASP A 466 14.99 0.26 10.24
CA ASP A 466 15.32 -0.64 11.35
C ASP A 466 14.18 -1.66 11.53
N ILE A 467 14.51 -2.94 11.50
CA ILE A 467 13.58 -4.03 11.79
C ILE A 467 13.77 -4.42 13.25
N PHE A 468 12.68 -4.40 14.00
CA PHE A 468 12.63 -4.85 15.38
C PHE A 468 11.87 -6.17 15.48
N ARG A 469 12.23 -6.99 16.45
CA ARG A 469 11.54 -8.21 16.83
C ARG A 469 11.03 -8.07 18.25
N VAL A 470 9.78 -8.46 18.49
CA VAL A 470 9.23 -8.63 19.83
C VAL A 470 8.86 -10.09 20.01
N ASP A 471 9.41 -10.70 21.06
CA ASP A 471 9.07 -12.04 21.49
C ASP A 471 7.89 -11.96 22.48
N LEU A 472 6.83 -12.68 22.13
CA LEU A 472 5.58 -12.79 22.87
C LEU A 472 5.41 -14.18 23.51
N SER A 473 6.48 -14.97 23.62
CA SER A 473 6.48 -16.21 24.40
C SER A 473 6.42 -15.89 25.90
N GLY A 474 5.22 -16.03 26.48
CA GLY A 474 4.96 -15.67 27.88
C GLY A 474 4.69 -14.17 28.03
N GLU A 475 5.41 -13.48 28.92
CA GLU A 475 5.27 -12.03 29.09
C GLU A 475 5.93 -11.29 27.92
N ALA A 476 5.24 -10.28 27.38
CA ALA A 476 5.71 -9.50 26.23
C ALA A 476 7.02 -8.75 26.53
N LYS A 477 8.09 -9.16 25.82
CA LYS A 477 9.43 -8.60 26.01
C LYS A 477 9.56 -7.19 25.41
N GLU A 478 10.67 -6.50 25.68
CA GLU A 478 10.99 -5.26 24.95
C GLU A 478 11.40 -5.57 23.50
N PRO A 479 11.12 -4.67 22.55
CA PRO A 479 11.60 -4.82 21.19
C PRO A 479 13.13 -4.87 21.13
N VAL A 480 13.66 -5.84 20.37
CA VAL A 480 15.10 -5.97 20.09
C VAL A 480 15.35 -5.61 18.64
N LEU A 481 16.38 -4.81 18.37
CA LEU A 481 16.83 -4.53 17.02
C LEU A 481 17.26 -5.84 16.36
N PHE A 482 16.51 -6.28 15.35
CA PHE A 482 16.79 -7.49 14.59
C PHE A 482 17.73 -7.19 13.43
N ARG A 483 17.49 -6.09 12.71
CA ARG A 483 18.33 -5.68 11.59
C ARG A 483 18.30 -4.17 11.39
N ARG A 484 19.46 -3.58 11.15
CA ARG A 484 19.60 -2.16 10.81
C ARG A 484 20.10 -2.02 9.38
N THR A 485 19.41 -1.21 8.59
CA THR A 485 19.85 -0.82 7.25
C THR A 485 20.65 0.47 7.37
N GLN A 486 21.84 0.53 6.76
CA GLN A 486 22.67 1.73 6.71
C GLN A 486 23.09 2.02 5.28
N LEU A 487 23.21 3.29 4.95
CA LEU A 487 23.75 3.76 3.68
C LEU A 487 25.18 4.25 3.90
N ASP A 488 26.07 3.89 2.98
CA ASP A 488 27.46 4.31 3.05
C ASP A 488 27.60 5.84 2.91
N GLY A 489 28.25 6.44 3.92
CA GLY A 489 28.51 7.87 3.98
C GLY A 489 27.28 8.72 4.32
N VAL A 490 26.22 8.12 4.88
CA VAL A 490 25.05 8.84 5.39
C VAL A 490 24.91 8.59 6.88
N ASN A 491 24.96 9.66 7.68
CA ASN A 491 24.62 9.62 9.09
C ASN A 491 23.32 10.40 9.32
N ALA A 492 22.34 9.79 9.97
CA ALA A 492 21.07 10.44 10.28
C ALA A 492 21.25 11.69 11.17
N ASP A 493 22.27 11.71 12.03
CA ASP A 493 22.58 12.83 12.94
C ASP A 493 23.07 14.09 12.21
N ASP A 494 23.41 13.97 10.93
CA ASP A 494 23.77 15.10 10.05
C ASP A 494 22.54 15.88 9.57
N PHE A 495 21.33 15.42 9.89
CA PHE A 495 20.08 16.02 9.46
C PHE A 495 19.21 16.44 10.64
N ILE A 496 18.31 17.39 10.38
CA ILE A 496 17.26 17.81 11.29
C ILE A 496 15.93 17.43 10.63
N VAL A 497 15.11 16.67 11.35
CA VAL A 497 13.70 16.43 11.04
C VAL A 497 12.89 17.15 12.09
N SER A 498 12.09 18.13 11.66
CA SER A 498 11.19 18.88 12.55
C SER A 498 9.76 18.73 12.08
N GLN A 499 8.82 18.74 13.02
CA GLN A 499 7.40 18.83 12.72
C GLN A 499 6.90 20.20 13.17
N VAL A 500 6.21 20.88 12.29
CA VAL A 500 5.59 22.18 12.55
C VAL A 500 4.10 22.12 12.20
N PHE A 501 3.31 23.01 12.79
CA PHE A 501 1.89 23.17 12.47
C PHE A 501 1.66 24.52 11.80
N VAL A 502 1.34 24.51 10.52
CA VAL A 502 1.12 25.72 9.71
C VAL A 502 -0.38 26.01 9.62
N ALA A 503 -0.76 27.29 9.64
CA ALA A 503 -2.16 27.69 9.48
C ALA A 503 -2.53 27.69 7.99
N SER A 504 -3.59 26.95 7.64
CA SER A 504 -4.27 27.01 6.35
C SER A 504 -5.03 28.34 6.20
N LYS A 505 -5.56 28.62 5.00
CA LYS A 505 -6.33 29.83 4.68
C LYS A 505 -7.54 30.05 5.61
N ASP A 506 -8.14 28.97 6.10
CA ASP A 506 -9.28 28.95 7.02
C ASP A 506 -8.88 28.91 8.50
N GLY A 507 -7.58 28.92 8.81
CA GLY A 507 -7.05 28.87 10.17
C GLY A 507 -6.78 27.46 10.71
N THR A 508 -7.23 26.40 10.01
CA THR A 508 -6.93 25.01 10.39
C THR A 508 -5.43 24.77 10.45
N LYS A 509 -4.98 24.07 11.49
CA LYS A 509 -3.57 23.71 11.65
C LYS A 509 -3.27 22.44 10.85
N VAL A 510 -2.32 22.54 9.94
CA VAL A 510 -1.84 21.46 9.09
C VAL A 510 -0.45 21.05 9.57
N PRO A 511 -0.22 19.79 9.99
CA PRO A 511 1.13 19.35 10.30
C PRO A 511 1.96 19.29 9.02
N MET A 512 3.24 19.61 9.17
CA MET A 512 4.21 19.54 8.11
C MET A 512 5.54 19.10 8.68
N PHE A 513 6.13 18.07 8.09
CA PHE A 513 7.51 17.73 8.35
C PHE A 513 8.42 18.60 7.50
N VAL A 514 9.50 19.10 8.11
CA VAL A 514 10.55 19.87 7.45
C VAL A 514 11.88 19.19 7.76
N THR A 515 12.55 18.72 6.72
CA THR A 515 13.82 18.00 6.79
C THR A 515 14.91 18.76 6.04
N HIS A 516 16.06 18.96 6.68
CA HIS A 516 17.22 19.64 6.08
C HIS A 516 18.53 19.19 6.74
N ALA A 517 19.66 19.48 6.10
CA ALA A 517 20.98 19.25 6.71
C ALA A 517 21.19 20.13 7.95
N LYS A 518 21.86 19.58 8.96
CA LYS A 518 22.21 20.29 10.19
C LYS A 518 23.17 21.43 9.88
N GLY A 519 22.91 22.60 10.48
CA GLY A 519 23.71 23.80 10.26
C GLY A 519 23.42 24.55 8.96
N LEU A 520 22.46 24.09 8.14
CA LEU A 520 21.97 24.84 6.98
C LEU A 520 21.29 26.15 7.48
N PRO A 521 21.75 27.34 7.05
CA PRO A 521 21.07 28.59 7.37
C PRO A 521 19.68 28.64 6.72
N LEU A 522 18.63 28.86 7.51
CA LEU A 522 17.26 29.01 6.99
C LEU A 522 16.96 30.50 6.74
N ASP A 523 17.64 31.10 5.76
CA ASP A 523 17.59 32.52 5.42
C ASP A 523 16.65 32.87 4.25
N GLY A 524 16.09 31.86 3.58
CA GLY A 524 15.15 32.01 2.47
C GLY A 524 15.74 31.75 1.08
N ASP A 525 17.05 31.49 0.98
CA ASP A 525 17.74 31.25 -0.29
C ASP A 525 17.89 29.75 -0.65
N ASN A 526 17.43 28.84 0.22
CA ASN A 526 17.55 27.39 0.03
C ASN A 526 16.57 26.86 -1.03
N LEU A 527 16.99 25.82 -1.76
CA LEU A 527 16.08 25.05 -2.61
C LEU A 527 15.06 24.31 -1.73
N ALA A 528 13.80 24.30 -2.14
CA ALA A 528 12.74 23.59 -1.42
C ALA A 528 12.02 22.61 -2.34
N LEU A 529 11.94 21.34 -1.92
CA LEU A 529 11.02 20.36 -2.50
C LEU A 529 9.84 20.19 -1.53
N ILE A 530 8.64 20.52 -1.99
CA ILE A 530 7.41 20.35 -1.22
C ILE A 530 6.63 19.20 -1.85
N TYR A 531 6.30 18.19 -1.05
CA TYR A 531 5.52 17.03 -1.48
C TYR A 531 4.23 16.90 -0.67
N GLY A 532 3.10 16.66 -1.34
CA GLY A 532 1.81 16.40 -0.70
C GLY A 532 0.91 15.59 -1.62
N TYR A 533 -0.09 14.95 -1.01
CA TYR A 533 -1.11 14.16 -1.71
C TYR A 533 -2.50 14.77 -1.46
N GLY A 534 -3.12 14.51 -0.30
CA GLY A 534 -4.34 15.18 0.14
C GLY A 534 -5.63 14.64 -0.49
N GLY A 535 -5.89 13.34 -0.35
CA GLY A 535 -7.12 12.70 -0.82
C GLY A 535 -7.20 11.23 -0.42
N PHE A 536 -8.39 10.63 -0.62
CA PHE A 536 -8.63 9.18 -0.52
C PHE A 536 -8.29 8.55 0.84
N ASP A 537 -8.33 9.32 1.94
CA ASP A 537 -7.97 8.85 3.29
C ASP A 537 -6.50 8.34 3.40
N ILE A 538 -5.65 8.66 2.40
CA ILE A 538 -4.24 8.24 2.39
C ILE A 538 -3.42 9.15 3.29
N SER A 539 -2.95 8.60 4.41
CA SER A 539 -1.96 9.24 5.29
C SER A 539 -0.57 9.29 4.63
N LEU A 540 0.16 10.38 4.83
CA LEU A 540 1.58 10.52 4.44
C LEU A 540 2.52 10.54 5.66
N PRO A 541 2.77 9.39 6.32
CA PRO A 541 3.75 9.32 7.40
C PRO A 541 5.19 9.44 6.88
N PRO A 542 6.18 9.68 7.76
CA PRO A 542 7.59 9.72 7.37
C PRO A 542 8.04 8.47 6.61
N SER A 543 8.67 8.65 5.45
CA SER A 543 9.20 7.57 4.61
C SER A 543 10.61 7.89 4.11
N PHE A 544 11.42 6.85 3.87
CA PHE A 544 12.79 7.03 3.36
C PHE A 544 12.82 7.18 1.84
N SER A 545 13.74 8.01 1.33
CA SER A 545 14.06 8.11 -0.09
C SER A 545 15.53 8.48 -0.27
N ALA A 546 16.29 7.63 -0.97
CA ALA A 546 17.69 7.90 -1.27
C ALA A 546 17.87 9.16 -2.14
N ALA A 547 16.96 9.38 -3.10
CA ALA A 547 16.97 10.58 -3.95
C ALA A 547 16.81 11.88 -3.15
N ARG A 548 16.00 11.85 -2.08
CA ARG A 548 15.83 12.99 -1.19
C ARG A 548 17.14 13.37 -0.51
N LEU A 549 18.01 12.43 -0.18
CA LEU A 549 19.30 12.72 0.44
C LEU A 549 20.21 13.57 -0.47
N ILE A 550 20.09 13.45 -1.79
CA ILE A 550 20.86 14.29 -2.74
C ILE A 550 20.46 15.75 -2.57
N LEU A 551 19.16 16.04 -2.52
CA LEU A 551 18.63 17.38 -2.26
C LEU A 551 19.18 17.93 -0.93
N LEU A 552 19.07 17.15 0.14
CA LEU A 552 19.41 17.58 1.49
C LEU A 552 20.92 17.77 1.69
N LYS A 553 21.74 16.87 1.15
CA LYS A 553 23.19 16.82 1.38
C LYS A 553 24.00 17.63 0.38
N HIS A 554 23.64 17.57 -0.90
CA HIS A 554 24.48 18.09 -1.99
C HIS A 554 23.96 19.38 -2.60
N LEU A 555 22.65 19.64 -2.51
CA LEU A 555 22.01 20.80 -3.13
C LEU A 555 21.64 21.91 -2.12
N GLY A 556 22.00 21.74 -0.83
CA GLY A 556 21.63 22.69 0.22
C GLY A 556 20.11 22.87 0.35
N GLY A 557 19.36 21.80 0.07
CA GLY A 557 17.92 21.84 -0.03
C GLY A 557 17.19 21.50 1.28
N VAL A 558 15.91 21.88 1.29
CA VAL A 558 14.92 21.57 2.32
C VAL A 558 13.84 20.70 1.69
N TYR A 559 13.49 19.61 2.35
CA TYR A 559 12.31 18.82 2.01
C TYR A 559 11.18 19.15 2.98
N ALA A 560 10.00 19.48 2.45
CA ALA A 560 8.80 19.71 3.24
C ALA A 560 7.68 18.76 2.80
N GLN A 561 7.01 18.15 3.76
CA GLN A 561 5.85 17.28 3.54
C GLN A 561 4.68 17.78 4.38
N PRO A 562 3.85 18.69 3.85
CA PRO A 562 2.58 19.03 4.47
C PRO A 562 1.61 17.84 4.39
N ASN A 563 1.04 17.45 5.53
CA ASN A 563 0.00 16.45 5.65
C ASN A 563 -1.36 17.14 5.46
N LEU A 564 -1.69 17.38 4.19
CA LEU A 564 -2.88 18.11 3.77
C LEU A 564 -4.16 17.34 4.11
N ARG A 565 -5.28 18.06 4.28
CA ARG A 565 -6.62 17.45 4.39
C ARG A 565 -6.94 16.60 3.15
N GLY A 566 -7.89 15.69 3.33
CA GLY A 566 -8.24 14.66 2.35
C GLY A 566 -7.48 13.35 2.59
N GLY A 567 -6.32 13.39 3.27
CA GLY A 567 -5.67 12.22 3.84
C GLY A 567 -6.25 11.86 5.22
N GLY A 568 -5.90 10.67 5.70
CA GLY A 568 -6.43 10.06 6.93
C GLY A 568 -5.63 10.35 8.19
N GLU A 569 -4.75 11.36 8.20
CA GLU A 569 -3.82 11.57 9.33
C GLU A 569 -4.52 11.89 10.67
N TYR A 570 -5.77 12.36 10.63
CA TYR A 570 -6.62 12.68 11.79
C TYR A 570 -8.03 12.09 11.68
N GLY A 571 -8.18 10.98 10.92
CA GLY A 571 -9.45 10.28 10.74
C GLY A 571 -10.42 10.98 9.78
N GLU A 572 -11.57 10.36 9.56
CA GLU A 572 -12.63 10.83 8.65
C GLU A 572 -13.96 11.13 9.35
#